data_AF-A0A9N8QIR4-F1
#
_entry.id   AF-A0A9N8QIR4-F1
#
_cell.length_a   1.000
_cell.length_b   1.000
_cell.length_c   1.000
_cell.angle_alpha   90.00
_cell.angle_beta   90.00
_cell.angle_gamma   90.00
#
_symmetry.space_group_name_H-M   'P 1'
#
loop_
_entity.id
_entity.type
_entity.pdbx_description
1 polymer ?
#
loop_
_entity_poly.entity_id
_entity_poly.type
_entity_poly.pdbx_seq_one_letter_code
_entity_poly.pdbx_strand_id
1 'polypeptide(L)'
;MTLSWLVSIIPVVDATVPKEVAAIAALICGFWGLCRVGELTISSGAFDPRLHVTRTAARFSLTARGQSVLTIRLPRTKTEPFGETIVIPERHPACDPILWLRNHLSVSPSANPSETALFAYRDGVSLRPLSRTELLATADSFARRAKLPSIYGHSMRIGGCTVLLLMGVPVDKVMMHGRWHSDSFKRYVREHAEILAPFLAVQQGALDALANNDPELRSLLTDAEAHIRLRARPGVIGGYVPYERDAREQLNIIQLLAPTMGGAHASAGTQSGFRRQ
;
A
#
# COMPACT_ATOMS: atom_id res chain seq x y z
N MET A 1 7.89 -0.03 8.01
CA MET A 1 7.72 -1.07 7.00
C MET A 1 7.48 -0.38 5.68
N THR A 2 8.47 -0.40 4.79
CA THR A 2 8.35 0.09 3.40
C THR A 2 8.02 -1.08 2.47
N LEU A 3 7.72 -0.82 1.19
CA LEU A 3 7.60 -1.91 0.21
C LEU A 3 8.91 -2.68 0.05
N SER A 4 10.05 -1.98 0.02
CA SER A 4 11.39 -2.60 0.00
C SER A 4 11.59 -3.55 1.18
N TRP A 5 11.22 -3.12 2.40
CA TRP A 5 11.28 -3.98 3.59
C TRP A 5 10.40 -5.22 3.42
N LEU A 6 9.16 -5.05 2.97
CA LEU A 6 8.19 -6.15 2.81
C LEU A 6 8.68 -7.17 1.77
N VAL A 7 9.27 -6.70 0.66
CA VAL A 7 9.80 -7.58 -0.38
C VAL A 7 11.08 -8.29 0.09
N SER A 8 11.94 -7.59 0.82
CA SER A 8 13.22 -8.11 1.31
C SER A 8 13.07 -9.21 2.36
N ILE A 9 11.94 -9.28 3.08
CA ILE A 9 11.70 -10.37 4.03
C ILE A 9 11.20 -11.66 3.36
N ILE A 10 10.70 -11.62 2.13
CA ILE A 10 10.12 -12.80 1.47
C ILE A 10 11.14 -13.94 1.33
N PRO A 11 12.38 -13.72 0.87
CA PRO A 11 13.35 -14.81 0.71
C PRO A 11 13.78 -15.47 2.01
N VAL A 12 13.53 -14.83 3.17
CA VAL A 12 13.88 -15.39 4.49
C VAL A 12 12.71 -16.08 5.19
N VAL A 13 11.52 -16.12 4.58
CA VAL A 13 10.38 -16.87 5.12
C VAL A 13 10.64 -18.36 4.95
N ASP A 14 10.55 -19.13 6.04
CA ASP A 14 10.55 -20.58 5.97
C ASP A 14 9.16 -21.08 5.60
N ALA A 15 8.99 -21.49 4.34
CA ALA A 15 7.72 -22.00 3.82
C ALA A 15 7.27 -23.31 4.48
N THR A 16 8.14 -24.02 5.20
CA THR A 16 7.81 -25.25 5.91
C THR A 16 7.21 -24.99 7.30
N VAL A 17 7.32 -23.77 7.81
CA VAL A 17 6.80 -23.38 9.14
C VAL A 17 5.44 -22.69 8.97
N PRO A 18 4.31 -23.34 9.31
CA PRO A 18 2.97 -22.79 9.07
C PRO A 18 2.73 -21.42 9.71
N LYS A 19 3.32 -21.19 10.89
CA LYS A 19 3.27 -19.91 11.59
C LYS A 19 3.94 -18.78 10.78
N GLU A 20 5.07 -19.06 10.14
CA GLU A 20 5.76 -18.07 9.31
C GLU A 20 4.97 -17.75 8.04
N VAL A 21 4.41 -18.78 7.40
CA VAL A 21 3.51 -18.62 6.23
C VAL A 21 2.28 -17.77 6.58
N ALA A 22 1.66 -18.02 7.74
CA ALA A 22 0.55 -17.21 8.24
C ALA A 22 0.96 -15.77 8.53
N ALA A 23 2.13 -15.57 9.13
CA ALA A 23 2.64 -14.25 9.48
C ALA A 23 2.95 -13.41 8.23
N ILE A 24 3.63 -13.96 7.22
CA ILE A 24 3.90 -13.22 5.98
C ILE A 24 2.61 -12.90 5.23
N ALA A 25 1.64 -13.83 5.17
CA ALA A 25 0.34 -13.57 4.57
C ALA A 25 -0.39 -12.44 5.31
N ALA A 26 -0.38 -12.43 6.65
CA ALA A 26 -0.96 -11.37 7.45
C ALA A 26 -0.27 -10.01 7.22
N LEU A 27 1.06 -9.99 7.13
CA LEU A 27 1.84 -8.76 6.85
C LEU A 27 1.51 -8.19 5.47
N ILE A 28 1.47 -9.03 4.44
CA ILE A 28 1.19 -8.61 3.07
C ILE A 28 -0.26 -8.15 2.93
N CYS A 29 -1.24 -8.92 3.43
CA CYS A 29 -2.64 -8.49 3.43
C CYS A 29 -2.85 -7.21 4.25
N GLY A 30 -2.20 -7.09 5.41
CA GLY A 30 -2.34 -5.91 6.25
C GLY A 30 -1.66 -4.67 5.68
N PHE A 31 -0.54 -4.84 4.99
CA PHE A 31 0.12 -3.76 4.24
C PHE A 31 -0.77 -3.25 3.11
N TRP A 32 -1.23 -4.13 2.22
CA TRP A 32 -2.04 -3.72 1.07
C TRP A 32 -3.47 -3.35 1.44
N GLY A 33 -4.01 -3.87 2.55
CA GLY A 33 -5.34 -3.56 3.09
C GLY A 33 -5.36 -2.38 4.08
N LEU A 34 -4.21 -1.76 4.34
CA LEU A 34 -4.04 -0.68 5.32
C LEU A 34 -4.57 -1.05 6.72
N CYS A 35 -4.43 -2.33 7.10
CA CYS A 35 -4.97 -2.87 8.34
C CYS A 35 -4.12 -2.48 9.54
N ARG A 36 -4.78 -2.32 10.68
CA ARG A 36 -4.11 -2.37 11.98
C ARG A 36 -3.80 -3.83 12.32
N VAL A 37 -2.72 -4.09 13.05
CA VAL A 37 -2.37 -5.45 13.49
C VAL A 37 -3.53 -6.15 14.20
N GLY A 38 -4.24 -5.45 15.09
CA GLY A 38 -5.37 -6.03 15.83
C GLY A 38 -6.59 -6.36 14.98
N GLU A 39 -6.68 -5.87 13.74
CA GLU A 39 -7.77 -6.23 12.81
C GLU A 39 -7.54 -7.62 12.20
N LEU A 40 -6.30 -8.12 12.23
CA LEU A 40 -5.90 -9.40 11.62
C LEU A 40 -5.45 -10.45 12.65
N THR A 41 -5.36 -10.10 13.93
CA THR A 41 -4.79 -10.94 14.98
C THR A 41 -5.63 -10.93 16.25
N ILE A 42 -5.41 -11.90 17.13
CA ILE A 42 -5.99 -11.92 18.47
C ILE A 42 -5.06 -11.18 19.43
N SER A 43 -5.57 -10.18 20.15
CA SER A 43 -4.74 -9.37 21.07
C SER A 43 -4.75 -9.90 22.51
N SER A 44 -5.92 -10.34 22.99
CA SER A 44 -6.12 -10.86 24.34
C SER A 44 -7.41 -11.67 24.39
N GLY A 45 -7.42 -12.76 25.15
CA GLY A 45 -8.59 -13.63 25.31
C GLY A 45 -8.73 -14.68 24.20
N ALA A 46 -9.87 -15.37 24.23
CA ALA A 46 -10.19 -16.42 23.26
C ALA A 46 -10.60 -15.83 21.89
N PHE A 47 -10.43 -16.63 20.84
CA PHE A 47 -11.03 -16.33 19.55
C PHE A 47 -12.56 -16.25 19.67
N ASP A 48 -13.14 -15.31 18.92
CA ASP A 48 -14.58 -15.08 18.84
C ASP A 48 -14.88 -14.60 17.42
N PRO A 49 -15.66 -15.34 16.61
CA PRO A 49 -15.94 -15.00 15.22
C PRO A 49 -16.74 -13.70 15.05
N ARG A 50 -17.36 -13.18 16.13
CA ARG A 50 -18.06 -11.88 16.14
C ARG A 50 -17.10 -10.70 16.26
N LEU A 51 -15.91 -10.94 16.80
CA LEU A 51 -14.90 -9.90 17.06
C LEU A 51 -13.69 -10.01 16.15
N HIS A 52 -13.41 -11.22 15.65
CA HIS A 52 -12.19 -11.54 14.92
C HIS A 52 -12.50 -12.04 13.52
N VAL A 53 -11.71 -11.59 12.55
CA VAL A 53 -11.88 -11.96 11.14
C VAL A 53 -11.71 -13.47 10.95
N THR A 54 -12.67 -14.08 10.26
CA THR A 54 -12.73 -15.52 10.00
C THR A 54 -12.30 -15.85 8.58
N ARG A 55 -12.13 -17.13 8.24
CA ARG A 55 -11.80 -17.51 6.86
C ARG A 55 -12.94 -17.24 5.87
N THR A 56 -14.20 -17.37 6.30
CA THR A 56 -15.36 -17.06 5.45
C THR A 56 -15.52 -15.57 5.17
N ALA A 57 -14.87 -14.71 5.96
CA ALA A 57 -14.84 -13.28 5.71
C ALA A 57 -13.96 -12.87 4.52
N ALA A 58 -13.04 -13.74 4.10
CA ALA A 58 -12.20 -13.53 2.91
C ALA A 58 -12.88 -14.12 1.65
N ARG A 59 -12.99 -13.30 0.61
CA ARG A 59 -13.59 -13.67 -0.67
C ARG A 59 -12.65 -13.32 -1.81
N PHE A 60 -12.42 -14.28 -2.69
CA PHE A 60 -11.67 -14.09 -3.93
C PHE A 60 -12.67 -13.93 -5.08
N SER A 61 -12.51 -12.89 -5.89
CA SER A 61 -13.42 -12.58 -7.00
C SER A 61 -12.65 -11.97 -8.17
N LEU A 62 -13.29 -11.93 -9.35
CA LEU A 62 -12.86 -11.13 -10.48
C LEU A 62 -13.75 -9.89 -10.59
N THR A 63 -13.15 -8.74 -10.90
CA THR A 63 -13.93 -7.55 -11.27
C THR A 63 -14.54 -7.73 -12.67
N ALA A 64 -15.46 -6.85 -13.04
CA ALA A 64 -16.00 -6.79 -14.41
C ALA A 64 -14.91 -6.60 -15.49
N ARG A 65 -13.73 -6.12 -15.12
CA ARG A 65 -12.56 -5.96 -16.00
C ARG A 65 -11.57 -7.14 -15.94
N GLY A 66 -11.95 -8.25 -15.31
CA GLY A 66 -11.11 -9.45 -15.21
C GLY A 66 -9.99 -9.39 -14.18
N GLN A 67 -9.87 -8.30 -13.41
CA GLN A 67 -8.84 -8.18 -12.36
C GLN A 67 -9.18 -9.03 -11.13
N SER A 68 -8.22 -9.82 -10.63
CA SER A 68 -8.40 -10.57 -9.37
C SER A 68 -8.41 -9.64 -8.17
N VAL A 69 -9.33 -9.87 -7.25
CA VAL A 69 -9.53 -9.07 -6.04
C VAL A 69 -9.81 -9.98 -4.86
N LEU A 70 -9.13 -9.69 -3.75
CA LEU A 70 -9.42 -10.19 -2.42
C LEU A 70 -10.26 -9.16 -1.66
N THR A 71 -11.43 -9.57 -1.19
CA THR A 71 -12.26 -8.79 -0.29
C THR A 71 -12.24 -9.43 1.09
N ILE A 72 -11.96 -8.67 2.15
CA ILE A 72 -12.02 -9.17 3.53
C ILE A 72 -13.01 -8.32 4.32
N ARG A 73 -14.01 -8.98 4.92
CA ARG A 73 -14.95 -8.33 5.84
C ARG A 73 -14.38 -8.34 7.26
N LEU A 74 -13.92 -7.20 7.75
CA LEU A 74 -13.53 -7.05 9.14
C LEU A 74 -14.81 -6.96 9.99
N PRO A 75 -15.03 -7.83 11.00
CA PRO A 75 -16.29 -7.83 11.75
C PRO A 75 -16.44 -6.58 12.63
N ARG A 76 -15.32 -6.01 13.07
CA ARG A 76 -15.27 -4.79 13.88
C ARG A 76 -13.98 -4.01 13.59
N THR A 77 -14.06 -2.68 13.61
CA THR A 77 -12.88 -1.81 13.63
C THR A 77 -12.91 -0.89 14.85
N LYS A 78 -11.84 -0.13 15.09
CA LYS A 78 -11.78 0.81 16.23
C LYS A 78 -12.92 1.85 16.17
N THR A 79 -13.33 2.23 14.97
CA THR A 79 -14.30 3.31 14.73
C THR A 79 -15.64 2.79 14.23
N GLU A 80 -15.69 1.59 13.64
CA GLU A 80 -16.93 0.97 13.14
C GLU A 80 -17.28 -0.31 13.91
N PRO A 81 -18.25 -0.26 14.84
CA PRO A 81 -18.70 -1.41 15.61
C PRO A 81 -19.28 -2.54 14.76
N PHE A 82 -19.91 -2.18 13.63
CA PHE A 82 -20.45 -3.13 12.67
C PHE A 82 -19.43 -3.55 11.61
N GLY A 83 -18.18 -3.08 11.73
CA GLY A 83 -17.05 -3.42 10.89
C GLY A 83 -17.13 -2.89 9.47
N GLU A 84 -16.11 -3.19 8.69
CA GLU A 84 -15.88 -2.61 7.37
C GLU A 84 -15.31 -3.64 6.40
N THR A 85 -15.42 -3.37 5.10
CA THR A 85 -14.87 -4.20 4.05
C THR A 85 -13.58 -3.59 3.53
N ILE A 86 -12.53 -4.41 3.38
CA ILE A 86 -11.31 -4.03 2.70
C ILE A 86 -11.25 -4.72 1.33
N VAL A 87 -10.82 -3.98 0.31
CA VAL A 87 -10.72 -4.47 -1.07
C VAL A 87 -9.26 -4.40 -1.50
N ILE A 88 -8.68 -5.53 -1.84
CA ILE A 88 -7.26 -5.68 -2.12
C ILE A 88 -7.12 -6.32 -3.51
N PRO A 89 -6.80 -5.54 -4.56
CA PRO A 89 -6.55 -6.10 -5.88
C PRO A 89 -5.24 -6.90 -5.92
N GLU A 90 -5.10 -7.76 -6.92
CA GLU A 90 -3.85 -8.42 -7.25
C GLU A 90 -2.69 -7.42 -7.39
N ARG A 91 -1.50 -7.86 -6.99
CA ARG A 91 -0.26 -7.07 -7.02
C ARG A 91 0.82 -7.87 -7.74
N HIS A 92 2.02 -7.32 -7.80
CA HIS A 92 3.17 -8.05 -8.33
C HIS A 92 3.30 -9.42 -7.65
N PRO A 93 3.53 -10.52 -8.40
CA PRO A 93 3.53 -11.88 -7.87
C PRO A 93 4.42 -12.08 -6.63
N ALA A 94 5.55 -11.37 -6.55
CA ALA A 94 6.44 -11.40 -5.39
C ALA A 94 5.70 -11.09 -4.08
N CYS A 95 4.87 -10.05 -4.06
CA CYS A 95 4.19 -9.57 -2.85
C CYS A 95 2.66 -9.55 -3.00
N ASP A 96 2.09 -10.49 -3.75
CA ASP A 96 0.66 -10.55 -4.03
C ASP A 96 -0.14 -11.07 -2.82
N PRO A 97 -1.00 -10.26 -2.19
CA PRO A 97 -1.84 -10.69 -1.07
C PRO A 97 -2.76 -11.86 -1.41
N ILE A 98 -3.18 -12.01 -2.66
CA ILE A 98 -4.05 -13.12 -3.10
C ILE A 98 -3.27 -14.43 -3.07
N LEU A 99 -2.07 -14.45 -3.65
CA LEU A 99 -1.22 -15.64 -3.70
C LEU A 99 -0.79 -16.07 -2.29
N TRP A 100 -0.33 -15.12 -1.48
CA TRP A 100 0.12 -15.39 -0.12
C TRP A 100 -1.01 -15.87 0.79
N LEU A 101 -2.21 -15.28 0.68
CA LEU A 101 -3.35 -15.76 1.44
C LEU A 101 -3.79 -17.16 1.00
N ARG A 102 -3.79 -17.46 -0.31
CA ARG A 102 -4.09 -18.81 -0.81
C ARG A 102 -3.10 -19.85 -0.30
N ASN A 103 -1.80 -19.55 -0.34
CA ASN A 103 -0.74 -20.42 0.18
C ASN A 103 -0.92 -20.68 1.69
N HIS A 104 -1.19 -19.64 2.48
CA HIS A 104 -1.48 -19.80 3.90
C HIS A 104 -2.68 -20.74 4.16
N LEU A 105 -3.77 -20.53 3.42
CA LEU A 105 -4.98 -21.35 3.57
C LEU A 105 -4.75 -22.82 3.18
N SER A 106 -3.87 -23.10 2.20
CA SER A 106 -3.52 -24.47 1.78
C SER A 106 -2.54 -25.17 2.74
N VAL A 107 -1.60 -24.44 3.33
CA VAL A 107 -0.65 -24.98 4.34
C VAL A 107 -1.36 -25.31 5.65
N SER A 108 -2.40 -24.55 6.01
CA SER A 108 -3.16 -24.75 7.24
C SER A 108 -4.65 -24.96 6.97
N PRO A 109 -5.12 -26.06 6.35
CA PRO A 109 -6.53 -26.20 5.98
C PRO A 109 -7.45 -26.34 7.21
N SER A 110 -8.65 -25.78 7.13
CA SER A 110 -9.66 -25.81 8.20
C SER A 110 -10.92 -26.55 7.77
N ALA A 111 -11.41 -27.43 8.66
CA ALA A 111 -12.69 -28.11 8.50
C ALA A 111 -13.90 -27.23 8.86
N ASN A 112 -13.69 -26.15 9.63
CA ASN A 112 -14.75 -25.21 10.02
C ASN A 112 -14.31 -23.75 9.78
N PRO A 113 -14.34 -23.27 8.51
CA PRO A 113 -13.84 -21.94 8.16
C PRO A 113 -14.56 -20.77 8.84
N SER A 114 -15.83 -20.90 9.20
CA SER A 114 -16.58 -19.84 9.90
C SER A 114 -16.13 -19.66 11.35
N GLU A 115 -15.65 -20.73 11.98
CA GLU A 115 -15.14 -20.74 13.35
C GLU A 115 -13.60 -20.71 13.40
N THR A 116 -12.95 -20.38 12.29
CA THR A 116 -11.48 -20.32 12.21
C THR A 116 -11.03 -18.90 11.88
N ALA A 117 -10.15 -18.34 12.71
CA ALA A 117 -9.51 -17.06 12.42
C ALA A 117 -8.83 -17.09 11.04
N LEU A 118 -8.91 -15.99 10.29
CA LEU A 118 -8.36 -15.91 8.93
C LEU A 118 -6.88 -16.33 8.89
N PHE A 119 -6.09 -15.82 9.83
CA PHE A 119 -4.68 -16.14 9.99
C PHE A 119 -4.42 -17.21 11.07
N ALA A 120 -5.30 -18.20 11.22
CA ALA A 120 -4.98 -19.37 12.04
C ALA A 120 -4.01 -20.31 11.31
N TYR A 121 -2.98 -20.79 12.00
CA TYR A 121 -1.94 -21.66 11.47
C TYR A 121 -1.97 -23.05 12.12
N ARG A 122 -1.47 -24.07 11.40
CA ARG A 122 -1.37 -25.44 11.92
C ARG A 122 -0.30 -25.55 12.99
N ASP A 123 -0.68 -26.08 14.14
CA ASP A 123 0.20 -26.42 15.25
C ASP A 123 -0.12 -27.84 15.73
N GLY A 124 0.71 -28.79 15.29
CA GLY A 124 0.41 -30.22 15.40
C GLY A 124 -0.90 -30.56 14.69
N VAL A 125 -1.85 -31.13 15.44
CA VAL A 125 -3.20 -31.47 14.93
C VAL A 125 -4.19 -30.30 15.01
N SER A 126 -3.85 -29.24 15.74
CA SER A 126 -4.73 -28.12 16.05
C SER A 126 -4.51 -26.92 15.11
N LEU A 127 -5.49 -26.02 15.05
CA LEU A 127 -5.33 -24.70 14.44
C LEU A 127 -5.29 -23.65 15.55
N ARG A 128 -4.22 -22.86 15.58
CA ARG A 128 -4.06 -21.76 16.53
C ARG A 128 -4.25 -20.43 15.80
N PRO A 129 -5.14 -19.54 16.27
CA PRO A 129 -5.22 -18.16 15.77
C PRO A 129 -3.88 -17.44 15.96
N LEU A 130 -3.40 -16.73 14.94
CA LEU A 130 -2.21 -15.90 15.07
C LEU A 130 -2.49 -14.72 16.01
N SER A 131 -1.76 -14.67 17.13
CA SER A 131 -1.84 -13.56 18.07
C SER A 131 -1.02 -12.35 17.61
N ARG A 132 -1.34 -11.19 18.17
CA ARG A 132 -0.58 -9.96 17.94
C ARG A 132 0.90 -10.12 18.29
N THR A 133 1.19 -10.75 19.43
CA THR A 133 2.55 -10.97 19.92
C THR A 133 3.32 -11.90 18.99
N GLU A 134 2.71 -13.00 18.55
CA GLU A 134 3.34 -13.92 17.60
C GLU A 134 3.60 -13.27 16.25
N LEU A 135 2.66 -12.48 15.71
CA LEU A 135 2.87 -11.78 14.45
C LEU A 135 4.06 -10.82 14.55
N LEU A 136 4.13 -10.01 15.61
CA LEU A 136 5.22 -9.06 15.80
C LEU A 136 6.57 -9.73 16.06
N ALA A 137 6.61 -10.80 16.86
CA ALA A 137 7.82 -11.57 17.11
C ALA A 137 8.32 -12.28 15.83
N THR A 138 7.40 -12.80 15.02
CA THR A 138 7.75 -13.45 13.74
C THR A 138 8.25 -12.41 12.73
N ALA A 139 7.62 -11.23 12.67
CA ALA A 139 8.10 -10.13 11.84
C ALA A 139 9.49 -9.63 12.25
N ASP A 140 9.79 -9.57 13.55
CA ASP A 140 11.14 -9.25 14.05
C ASP A 140 12.17 -10.33 13.66
N SER A 141 11.80 -11.61 13.72
CA SER A 141 12.64 -12.71 13.23
C SER A 141 12.94 -12.56 11.73
N PHE A 142 11.94 -12.23 10.91
CA PHE A 142 12.14 -11.93 9.49
C PHE A 142 13.09 -10.75 9.30
N ALA A 143 12.90 -9.66 10.04
CA ALA A 143 13.76 -8.48 9.97
C ALA A 143 15.21 -8.83 10.27
N ARG A 144 15.47 -9.58 11.36
CA ARG A 144 16.82 -10.01 11.74
C ARG A 144 17.47 -10.90 10.68
N ARG A 145 16.73 -11.88 10.14
CA ARG A 145 17.25 -12.76 9.06
C ARG A 145 17.55 -11.97 7.78
N ALA A 146 16.75 -10.95 7.47
CA ALA A 146 16.94 -10.08 6.31
C ALA A 146 17.91 -8.91 6.56
N LYS A 147 18.47 -8.76 7.77
CA LYS A 147 19.34 -7.64 8.20
C LYS A 147 18.65 -6.26 8.07
N LEU A 148 17.37 -6.20 8.42
CA LEU A 148 16.52 -5.01 8.37
C LEU A 148 16.16 -4.53 9.79
N PRO A 149 15.77 -3.25 9.95
CA PRO A 149 15.22 -2.77 11.21
C PRO A 149 13.89 -3.44 11.56
N SER A 150 13.64 -3.63 12.85
CA SER A 150 12.38 -4.15 13.38
C SER A 150 11.21 -3.22 13.07
N ILE A 151 10.00 -3.78 13.03
CA ILE A 151 8.75 -3.04 12.77
C ILE A 151 7.86 -3.01 14.00
N TYR A 152 6.95 -2.03 14.03
CA TYR A 152 5.98 -1.86 15.11
C TYR A 152 4.56 -2.15 14.60
N GLY A 153 3.61 -2.30 15.52
CA GLY A 153 2.23 -2.70 15.16
C GLY A 153 1.45 -1.74 14.27
N HIS A 154 2.00 -0.55 13.99
CA HIS A 154 1.40 0.40 13.05
C HIS A 154 2.08 0.47 11.68
N SER A 155 3.21 -0.23 11.53
CA SER A 155 4.07 -0.10 10.37
C SER A 155 3.40 -0.53 9.06
N MET A 156 2.48 -1.51 9.09
CA MET A 156 1.69 -1.92 7.91
C MET A 156 0.87 -0.78 7.32
N ARG A 157 0.05 -0.16 8.16
CA ARG A 157 -0.87 0.89 7.75
C ARG A 157 -0.15 2.16 7.29
N ILE A 158 0.96 2.53 7.94
CA ILE A 158 1.82 3.64 7.50
C ILE A 158 2.45 3.30 6.14
N GLY A 159 3.13 2.15 6.06
CA GLY A 159 3.85 1.74 4.86
C GLY A 159 2.98 1.61 3.62
N GLY A 160 1.85 0.92 3.74
CA GLY A 160 0.93 0.76 2.63
C GLY A 160 0.33 2.09 2.19
N CYS A 161 0.06 3.01 3.12
CA CYS A 161 -0.45 4.34 2.81
C CYS A 161 0.58 5.14 2.00
N THR A 162 1.84 5.17 2.46
CA THR A 162 2.94 5.82 1.74
C THR A 162 3.08 5.25 0.34
N VAL A 163 3.09 3.93 0.19
CA VAL A 163 3.31 3.29 -1.12
C VAL A 163 2.15 3.50 -2.08
N LEU A 164 0.90 3.49 -1.62
CA LEU A 164 -0.24 3.82 -2.49
C LEU A 164 -0.18 5.27 -2.97
N LEU A 165 0.24 6.21 -2.11
CA LEU A 165 0.40 7.61 -2.50
C LEU A 165 1.56 7.81 -3.48
N LEU A 166 2.70 7.13 -3.27
CA LEU A 166 3.83 7.13 -4.22
C LEU A 166 3.48 6.49 -5.57
N MET A 167 2.54 5.53 -5.58
CA MET A 167 1.95 4.97 -6.81
C MET A 167 0.96 5.92 -7.50
N GLY A 168 0.76 7.13 -6.98
CA GLY A 168 -0.15 8.13 -7.55
C GLY A 168 -1.63 7.86 -7.27
N VAL A 169 -1.96 6.97 -6.34
CA VAL A 169 -3.36 6.78 -5.94
C VAL A 169 -3.86 8.07 -5.27
N PRO A 170 -5.00 8.65 -5.73
CA PRO A 170 -5.49 9.90 -5.16
C PRO A 170 -5.73 9.81 -3.65
N VAL A 171 -5.43 10.90 -2.94
CA VAL A 171 -5.50 10.96 -1.46
C VAL A 171 -6.86 10.52 -0.94
N ASP A 172 -7.96 10.97 -1.56
CA ASP A 172 -9.33 10.60 -1.17
C ASP A 172 -9.58 9.08 -1.29
N LYS A 173 -9.02 8.43 -2.32
CA LYS A 173 -9.11 6.98 -2.51
C LYS A 173 -8.27 6.22 -1.48
N VAL A 174 -7.07 6.70 -1.15
CA VAL A 174 -6.26 6.13 -0.06
C VAL A 174 -6.94 6.30 1.30
N MET A 175 -7.55 7.47 1.54
CA MET A 175 -8.33 7.74 2.75
C MET A 175 -9.53 6.79 2.88
N MET A 176 -10.28 6.62 1.79
CA MET A 176 -11.41 5.68 1.72
C MET A 176 -10.95 4.24 1.98
N HIS A 177 -9.92 3.78 1.25
CA HIS A 177 -9.38 2.43 1.41
C HIS A 177 -8.87 2.16 2.82
N GLY A 178 -8.19 3.15 3.39
CA GLY A 178 -7.67 3.08 4.74
C GLY A 178 -8.73 3.33 5.81
N ARG A 179 -9.96 3.73 5.49
CA ARG A 179 -11.02 3.95 6.48
C ARG A 179 -10.67 5.09 7.43
N TRP A 180 -10.24 6.22 6.86
CA TRP A 180 -10.00 7.47 7.59
C TRP A 180 -11.12 8.47 7.29
N HIS A 181 -11.86 8.87 8.33
CA HIS A 181 -12.92 9.88 8.24
C HIS A 181 -12.42 11.30 8.58
N SER A 182 -11.16 11.43 8.99
CA SER A 182 -10.59 12.70 9.46
C SER A 182 -9.15 12.88 9.01
N ASP A 183 -8.63 14.08 9.28
CA ASP A 183 -7.22 14.47 9.10
C ASP A 183 -6.20 13.61 9.85
N SER A 184 -6.66 12.65 10.67
CA SER A 184 -5.79 11.65 11.28
C SER A 184 -4.91 10.90 10.28
N PHE A 185 -5.29 10.80 9.00
CA PHE A 185 -4.47 10.22 7.93
C PHE A 185 -3.15 10.99 7.71
N LYS A 186 -3.10 12.31 7.95
CA LYS A 186 -1.88 13.14 7.78
C LYS A 186 -0.71 12.60 8.59
N ARG A 187 -0.98 11.97 9.74
CA ARG A 187 0.05 11.32 10.58
C ARG A 187 0.72 10.10 9.94
N TYR A 188 0.17 9.57 8.86
CA TYR A 188 0.65 8.40 8.12
C TYR A 188 1.34 8.78 6.82
N VAL A 189 1.18 10.02 6.36
CA VAL A 189 1.91 10.54 5.21
C VAL A 189 3.38 10.69 5.60
N ARG A 190 4.24 10.05 4.83
CA ARG A 190 5.70 10.13 4.89
C ARG A 190 6.15 10.50 3.48
N GLU A 191 7.35 11.06 3.33
CA GLU A 191 7.86 11.48 2.00
C GLU A 191 6.99 12.56 1.34
N HIS A 192 6.67 13.61 2.11
CA HIS A 192 5.80 14.71 1.66
C HIS A 192 6.27 15.36 0.36
N ALA A 193 7.57 15.49 0.13
CA ALA A 193 8.09 16.06 -1.11
C ALA A 193 7.69 15.20 -2.32
N GLU A 194 7.97 13.90 -2.30
CA GLU A 194 7.65 12.99 -3.40
C GLU A 194 6.14 12.84 -3.62
N ILE A 195 5.37 12.83 -2.54
CA ILE A 195 3.92 12.72 -2.63
C ILE A 195 3.32 14.02 -3.17
N LEU A 196 3.74 15.19 -2.68
CA LEU A 196 3.11 16.46 -3.03
C LEU A 196 3.65 17.06 -4.32
N ALA A 197 4.93 16.85 -4.64
CA ALA A 197 5.57 17.47 -5.79
C ALA A 197 4.82 17.20 -7.10
N PRO A 198 4.36 15.98 -7.44
CA PRO A 198 3.58 15.76 -8.66
C PRO A 198 2.26 16.55 -8.69
N PHE A 199 1.54 16.64 -7.56
CA PHE A 199 0.28 17.39 -7.51
C PHE A 199 0.49 18.90 -7.58
N LEU A 200 1.60 19.41 -7.05
CA LEU A 200 1.95 20.84 -7.07
C LEU A 200 2.64 21.25 -8.37
N ALA A 201 3.44 20.36 -8.98
CA ALA A 201 4.17 20.60 -10.22
C ALA A 201 3.27 20.59 -11.45
N VAL A 202 2.13 19.88 -11.45
CA VAL A 202 1.13 19.96 -12.53
C VAL A 202 0.61 21.40 -12.73
N GLN A 203 0.77 22.29 -11.75
CA GLN A 203 0.54 23.73 -11.94
C GLN A 203 1.65 24.47 -12.72
N GLN A 204 2.68 23.79 -13.26
CA GLN A 204 3.75 24.45 -14.03
C GLN A 204 3.27 25.12 -15.32
N GLY A 205 2.09 24.80 -15.85
CA GLY A 205 1.44 25.59 -16.90
C GLY A 205 0.65 26.80 -16.38
N ALA A 206 0.31 26.84 -15.09
CA ALA A 206 -0.43 27.94 -14.48
C ALA A 206 0.45 29.19 -14.35
N LEU A 207 1.74 29.03 -14.04
CA LEU A 207 2.68 30.15 -14.03
C LEU A 207 2.81 30.77 -15.42
N ASP A 208 2.93 29.94 -16.46
CA ASP A 208 2.93 30.41 -17.84
C ASP A 208 1.60 31.06 -18.26
N ALA A 209 0.47 30.51 -17.82
CA ALA A 209 -0.85 31.10 -18.06
C ALA A 209 -1.01 32.46 -17.35
N LEU A 210 -0.52 32.59 -16.12
CA LEU A 210 -0.51 33.86 -15.38
C LEU A 210 0.38 34.88 -16.09
N ALA A 211 1.60 34.49 -16.44
CA ALA A 211 2.55 35.36 -17.15
C ALA A 211 2.09 35.71 -18.58
N ASN A 212 1.28 34.89 -19.24
CA ASN A 212 0.66 35.26 -20.53
C ASN A 212 -0.41 36.34 -20.38
N ASN A 213 -1.08 36.42 -19.22
CA ASN A 213 -2.12 37.41 -18.95
C ASN A 213 -1.56 38.66 -18.24
N ASP A 214 -0.30 38.64 -17.83
CA ASP A 214 0.39 39.72 -17.12
C ASP A 214 1.79 39.96 -17.72
N PRO A 215 1.93 40.95 -18.62
CA PRO A 215 3.20 41.29 -19.26
C PRO A 215 4.30 41.73 -18.28
N GLU A 216 3.93 42.35 -17.17
CA GLU A 216 4.88 42.78 -16.14
C GLU A 216 5.46 41.55 -15.44
N LEU A 217 4.60 40.61 -15.03
CA LEU A 217 5.03 39.32 -14.48
C LEU A 217 5.93 38.53 -15.45
N ARG A 218 5.60 38.50 -16.75
CA ARG A 218 6.44 37.84 -17.76
C ARG A 218 7.83 38.46 -17.84
N SER A 219 7.92 39.79 -17.82
CA SER A 219 9.22 40.49 -17.81
C SER A 219 10.03 40.12 -16.58
N LEU A 220 9.42 40.18 -15.40
CA LEU A 220 10.07 39.85 -14.13
C LEU A 220 10.59 38.40 -14.09
N LEU A 221 9.82 37.44 -14.60
CA LEU A 221 10.25 36.04 -14.68
C LEU A 221 11.44 35.87 -15.63
N THR A 222 11.42 36.55 -16.79
CA THR A 222 12.51 36.49 -17.78
C THR A 222 13.81 37.04 -17.21
N ASP A 223 13.74 38.19 -16.52
CA ASP A 223 14.90 38.81 -15.88
C ASP A 223 15.49 37.92 -14.77
N ALA A 224 14.63 37.28 -13.97
CA ALA A 224 15.04 36.35 -12.93
C ALA A 224 15.72 35.10 -13.50
N GLU A 225 15.19 34.51 -14.58
CA GLU A 225 15.80 33.36 -15.26
C GLU A 225 17.19 33.69 -15.83
N ALA A 226 17.33 34.86 -16.47
CA ALA A 226 18.61 35.33 -16.98
C ALA A 226 19.65 35.49 -15.85
N HIS A 227 19.22 36.05 -14.71
CA HIS A 227 20.08 36.22 -13.54
C HIS A 227 20.55 34.87 -12.96
N ILE A 228 19.67 33.87 -12.88
CA ILE A 228 20.01 32.53 -12.37
C ILE A 228 21.01 31.83 -13.30
N ARG A 229 20.79 31.89 -14.62
CA ARG A 229 21.69 31.28 -15.61
C ARG A 229 23.11 31.85 -15.54
N LEU A 230 23.25 33.15 -15.27
CA LEU A 230 24.55 33.82 -15.11
C LEU A 230 25.30 33.43 -13.83
N ARG A 231 24.59 32.93 -12.81
CA ARG A 231 25.16 32.60 -11.48
C ARG A 231 25.25 31.10 -11.19
N ALA A 232 24.64 30.26 -12.02
CA ALA A 232 24.69 28.81 -11.84
C ALA A 232 26.13 28.30 -12.02
N ARG A 233 26.71 27.73 -10.96
CA ARG A 233 28.00 27.02 -11.07
C ARG A 233 27.81 25.73 -11.89
N PRO A 234 28.76 25.34 -12.74
CA PRO A 234 28.71 24.05 -13.43
C PRO A 234 28.62 22.92 -12.39
N GLY A 235 27.58 22.08 -12.49
CA GLY A 235 27.36 20.91 -11.63
C GLY A 235 26.30 21.03 -10.52
N VAL A 236 25.70 22.21 -10.29
CA VAL A 236 24.61 22.38 -9.30
C VAL A 236 23.24 21.96 -9.87
N ILE A 237 23.07 22.01 -11.19
CA ILE A 237 21.88 21.51 -11.87
C ILE A 237 22.12 20.03 -12.18
N GLY A 238 21.62 19.13 -11.32
CA GLY A 238 21.68 17.67 -11.52
C GLY A 238 22.60 16.89 -10.58
N GLY A 239 23.21 17.54 -9.58
CA GLY A 239 24.08 16.89 -8.61
C GLY A 239 23.33 16.13 -7.52
N TYR A 240 23.54 14.82 -7.48
CA TYR A 240 23.08 13.87 -6.46
C TYR A 240 23.20 14.42 -5.02
N VAL A 241 22.07 14.51 -4.31
CA VAL A 241 22.02 14.89 -2.90
C VAL A 241 22.03 13.61 -2.04
N PRO A 242 22.96 13.43 -1.08
CA PRO A 242 23.15 12.16 -0.37
C PRO A 242 21.92 11.58 0.35
N TYR A 243 20.91 12.39 0.63
CA TYR A 243 19.68 12.00 1.34
C TYR A 243 18.52 11.59 0.41
N GLU A 244 18.68 11.64 -0.91
CA GLU A 244 17.63 11.27 -1.90
C GLU A 244 17.46 9.76 -2.11
N ARG A 245 18.30 8.91 -1.51
CA ARG A 245 18.31 7.46 -1.80
C ARG A 245 17.01 6.74 -1.43
N ASP A 246 16.48 6.99 -0.24
CA ASP A 246 15.36 6.20 0.31
C ASP A 246 14.08 6.34 -0.53
N ALA A 247 13.79 7.54 -1.02
CA ALA A 247 12.64 7.81 -1.88
C ALA A 247 12.81 7.20 -3.27
N ARG A 248 13.98 7.39 -3.90
CA ARG A 248 14.27 6.85 -5.24
C ARG A 248 14.30 5.33 -5.26
N GLU A 249 14.82 4.68 -4.22
CA GLU A 249 14.82 3.22 -4.11
C GLU A 249 13.40 2.67 -4.02
N GLN A 250 12.53 3.32 -3.23
CA GLN A 250 11.12 2.95 -3.17
C GLN A 250 10.41 3.16 -4.52
N LEU A 251 10.65 4.28 -5.20
CA LEU A 251 10.10 4.55 -6.53
C LEU A 251 10.56 3.53 -7.57
N ASN A 252 11.85 3.17 -7.59
CA ASN A 252 12.40 2.17 -8.51
C ASN A 252 11.77 0.79 -8.29
N ILE A 253 11.59 0.37 -7.02
CA ILE A 253 10.91 -0.88 -6.69
C ILE A 253 9.44 -0.81 -7.10
N ILE A 254 8.76 0.31 -6.86
CA ILE A 254 7.38 0.51 -7.30
C ILE A 254 7.27 0.39 -8.82
N GLN A 255 8.17 1.02 -9.58
CA GLN A 255 8.21 0.96 -11.04
C GLN A 255 8.50 -0.45 -11.56
N LEU A 256 9.40 -1.19 -10.90
CA LEU A 256 9.71 -2.59 -11.22
C LEU A 256 8.51 -3.52 -10.97
N LEU A 257 7.72 -3.23 -9.93
CA LEU A 257 6.60 -4.07 -9.50
C LEU A 257 5.26 -3.63 -10.11
N ALA A 258 5.18 -2.46 -10.72
CA ALA A 258 3.99 -2.02 -11.43
C ALA A 258 3.79 -2.93 -12.66
N PRO A 259 2.60 -3.54 -12.86
CA PRO A 259 2.31 -4.16 -14.14
C PRO A 259 2.46 -3.09 -15.22
N THR A 260 3.22 -3.38 -16.28
CA THR A 260 3.30 -2.55 -17.48
C THR A 260 1.91 -2.47 -18.10
N MET A 261 1.09 -1.55 -17.58
CA MET A 261 -0.12 -1.09 -18.25
C MET A 261 0.37 -0.36 -19.49
N GLY A 262 0.30 -1.06 -20.61
CA GLY A 262 0.67 -0.53 -21.91
C GLY A 262 0.04 0.84 -22.14
N GLY A 263 0.89 1.78 -22.57
CA GLY A 263 0.45 3.08 -23.01
C GLY A 263 -0.50 2.97 -24.19
N ALA A 264 -1.56 3.78 -24.14
CA ALA A 264 -2.23 4.27 -25.32
C ALA A 264 -2.69 5.71 -25.01
N HIS A 265 -1.80 6.67 -25.22
CA HIS A 265 -2.20 8.01 -25.60
C HIS A 265 -2.39 8.03 -27.12
N ALA A 266 -3.59 8.38 -27.59
CA ALA A 266 -3.82 9.45 -28.59
C ALA A 266 -5.17 9.29 -29.33
N SER A 267 -5.97 10.36 -29.23
CA SER A 267 -6.87 10.94 -30.25
C SER A 267 -7.87 10.06 -31.03
N ALA A 268 -9.16 10.27 -30.72
CA ALA A 268 -10.19 10.63 -31.70
C ALA A 268 -11.30 11.30 -30.87
N GLY A 269 -11.68 12.56 -31.10
CA GLY A 269 -12.35 12.97 -32.32
C GLY A 269 -13.82 13.16 -31.98
N THR A 270 -14.21 14.41 -31.80
CA THR A 270 -15.57 14.92 -31.63
C THR A 270 -16.55 14.26 -32.59
N GLN A 271 -17.68 13.72 -32.12
CA GLN A 271 -18.98 13.84 -32.80
C GLN A 271 -20.16 13.45 -31.89
N SER A 272 -20.94 14.47 -31.55
CA SER A 272 -22.41 14.54 -31.51
C SER A 272 -23.19 13.28 -31.91
N GLY A 273 -24.20 12.89 -31.12
CA GLY A 273 -25.21 11.93 -31.56
C GLY A 273 -26.22 11.48 -30.50
N PHE A 274 -27.21 12.33 -30.22
CA PHE A 274 -28.49 11.98 -29.59
C PHE A 274 -29.15 10.74 -30.24
N ARG A 275 -29.58 9.73 -29.47
CA ARG A 275 -31.01 9.33 -29.36
C ARG A 275 -31.24 8.08 -28.51
N ARG A 276 -32.38 8.15 -27.80
CA ARG A 276 -33.10 7.12 -27.06
C ARG A 276 -33.50 5.94 -27.95
N GLN A 277 -33.47 4.74 -27.39
CA GLN A 277 -34.66 3.96 -26.99
C GLN A 277 -34.27 2.99 -25.89
#